data_AF-A0A9D1E4R6-F1
#
_entry.id   AF-A0A9D1E4R6-F1
#
_cell.length_a   1.000
_cell.length_b   1.000
_cell.length_c   1.000
_cell.angle_alpha   90.00
_cell.angle_beta   90.00
_cell.angle_gamma   90.00
#
_symmetry.space_group_name_H-M   'P 1'
#
loop_
_entity.id
_entity.type
_entity.pdbx_description
1 polymer ?
#
loop_
_entity_poly.entity_id
_entity_poly.type
_entity_poly.pdbx_seq_one_letter_code
_entity_poly.pdbx_strand_id
1 'polypeptide(L)' 'MITKPPIDELTAKAGDKYALCCVVAKRAKELNNSTELPQNIKPISYAANEFAEGITEIKK' A
#
# COMPACT_ATOMS: atom_id res chain seq x y z
N MET A 1 -11.07 -6.98 -8.12
CA MET A 1 -9.90 -7.48 -8.89
C MET A 1 -8.65 -6.83 -8.29
N ILE A 2 -7.69 -7.61 -7.82
CA ILE A 2 -6.50 -7.14 -7.06
C ILE A 2 -5.38 -6.60 -7.98
N THR A 3 -5.60 -6.57 -9.29
CA THR A 3 -4.57 -6.37 -10.34
C THR A 3 -4.20 -4.91 -10.63
N LYS A 4 -4.77 -3.95 -9.90
CA LYS A 4 -4.36 -2.55 -9.94
C LYS A 4 -4.04 -2.07 -8.54
N PRO A 5 -2.81 -1.60 -8.26
CA PRO A 5 -1.64 -1.52 -9.16
C PRO A 5 -1.01 -2.90 -9.46
N PRO A 6 -0.27 -3.07 -10.58
CA PRO A 6 0.45 -4.31 -10.85
C PRO A 6 1.59 -4.53 -9.85
N ILE A 7 1.71 -5.77 -9.36
CA ILE A 7 2.65 -6.11 -8.28
C ILE A 7 4.12 -5.94 -8.67
N ASP A 8 4.43 -6.08 -9.96
CA ASP A 8 5.80 -5.95 -10.47
C ASP A 8 6.30 -4.51 -10.35
N GLU A 9 5.46 -3.51 -10.63
CA GLU A 9 5.78 -2.09 -10.45
C GLU A 9 5.96 -1.74 -8.97
N LEU A 10 5.07 -2.25 -8.11
CA LEU A 10 5.17 -2.05 -6.68
C LEU A 10 6.44 -2.68 -6.10
N THR A 11 6.80 -3.88 -6.57
CA THR A 11 8.00 -4.59 -6.11
C THR A 11 9.26 -3.87 -6.60
N ALA A 12 9.28 -3.39 -7.84
CA ALA A 12 10.40 -2.61 -8.36
C ALA A 12 10.64 -1.34 -7.55
N LYS A 13 9.57 -0.66 -7.12
CA LYS A 13 9.65 0.54 -6.28
C LYS A 13 10.06 0.23 -4.84
N ALA A 14 9.63 -0.92 -4.30
CA ALA A 14 9.98 -1.36 -2.96
C ALA A 14 11.39 -1.98 -2.84
N GLY A 15 11.95 -2.46 -3.95
CA GLY A 15 13.22 -3.18 -4.00
C GLY A 15 13.09 -4.68 -3.73
N ASP A 16 12.15 -5.09 -2.87
CA ASP A 16 11.86 -6.50 -2.63
C ASP A 16 10.39 -6.76 -2.22
N LYS A 17 9.92 -8.00 -2.42
CA LYS A 17 8.53 -8.40 -2.18
C LYS A 17 8.16 -8.38 -0.70
N TYR A 18 9.11 -8.59 0.20
CA TYR A 18 8.87 -8.61 1.64
C TYR A 18 8.77 -7.19 2.19
N ALA A 19 9.65 -6.28 1.77
CA ALA A 19 9.58 -4.85 2.07
C ALA A 19 8.26 -4.24 1.58
N LEU A 20 7.83 -4.58 0.37
CA LEU A 20 6.52 -4.18 -0.14
C LEU A 20 5.39 -4.62 0.81
N CYS A 21 5.39 -5.90 1.20
CA CYS A 21 4.37 -6.45 2.10
C CYS A 21 4.37 -5.72 3.45
N CYS A 22 5.55 -5.49 4.04
CA CYS A 22 5.67 -4.79 5.31
C CYS A 22 5.15 -3.35 5.25
N VAL A 23 5.49 -2.61 4.19
CA VAL A 23 5.11 -1.19 4.07
C VAL A 23 3.62 -1.05 3.81
N VAL A 24 3.07 -1.82 2.88
CA VAL A 24 1.62 -1.84 2.59
C VAL A 24 0.84 -2.29 3.83
N ALA A 25 1.31 -3.30 4.58
CA ALA A 25 0.62 -3.77 5.79
C ALA A 25 0.65 -2.74 6.93
N LYS A 26 1.79 -2.08 7.17
CA LYS A 26 1.90 -1.00 8.17
C LYS A 26 0.94 0.14 7.84
N ARG A 27 0.97 0.59 6.58
CA ARG A 27 0.10 1.68 6.11
C ARG A 27 -1.38 1.31 6.16
N ALA A 28 -1.73 0.10 5.75
CA ALA A 28 -3.11 -0.40 5.85
C ALA A 28 -3.61 -0.43 7.30
N LYS A 29 -2.74 -0.74 8.28
CA LYS A 29 -3.08 -0.73 9.70
C LYS A 29 -3.32 0.69 10.23
N GLU A 30 -2.51 1.66 9.82
CA GLU A 30 -2.73 3.08 10.12
C GLU A 30 -4.09 3.53 9.60
N LEU A 31 -4.37 3.26 8.33
CA LEU A 31 -5.63 3.62 7.69
C LEU A 31 -6.84 2.92 8.34
N ASN A 32 -6.70 1.66 8.76
CA ASN A 32 -7.77 0.94 9.44
C ASN A 32 -8.10 1.51 10.84
N ASN A 33 -7.14 2.20 11.47
CA ASN A 33 -7.35 2.90 12.73
C ASN A 33 -7.85 4.34 12.53
N SER A 34 -7.76 4.88 11.31
CA SER A 34 -8.27 6.20 10.95
C SER A 34 -9.68 6.12 10.37
N THR A 35 -10.59 6.97 10.85
CA THR A 35 -11.99 7.04 10.38
C THR A 35 -12.16 7.70 9.00
N GLU A 36 -11.06 8.07 8.34
CA GLU A 36 -11.03 8.86 7.09
C GLU A 36 -11.04 8.00 5.81
N LEU A 37 -11.14 6.67 5.93
CA LEU A 37 -11.20 5.81 4.75
C LEU A 37 -12.58 5.91 4.07
N PRO A 38 -12.63 6.10 2.73
CA PRO A 38 -13.88 6.00 1.99
C PRO A 38 -14.50 4.62 2.20
N GLN A 39 -15.78 4.59 2.59
CA GLN A 39 -16.55 3.43 3.05
C GLN A 39 -16.55 2.19 2.12
N ASN A 40 -16.01 2.30 0.91
CA ASN A 40 -16.06 1.27 -0.12
C ASN A 40 -14.68 0.79 -0.60
N ILE A 41 -13.59 1.17 0.08
CA ILE A 41 -12.23 0.75 -0.28
C ILE A 41 -11.58 0.02 0.90
N LYS A 42 -11.02 -1.17 0.64
CA LYS A 42 -10.25 -1.89 1.64
C LYS A 42 -8.97 -1.10 1.97
N PRO A 43 -8.58 -0.96 3.25
CA PRO A 43 -7.38 -0.22 3.65
C PRO A 43 -6.11 -0.67 2.91
N ILE A 44 -6.00 -1.98 2.66
CA ILE A 44 -4.88 -2.58 1.92
C ILE A 44 -4.81 -2.10 0.47
N SER A 45 -5.97 -2.00 -0.21
CA SER A 45 -6.02 -1.52 -1.59
C SER A 45 -5.70 -0.03 -1.68
N TYR A 46 -6.14 0.74 -0.68
CA TYR A 46 -5.79 2.17 -0.60
C TYR A 46 -4.29 2.36 -0.36
N ALA A 47 -3.71 1.64 0.59
CA ALA A 47 -2.27 1.67 0.88
C ALA A 47 -1.41 1.27 -0.34
N ALA A 48 -1.86 0.27 -1.12
CA ALA A 48 -1.17 -0.12 -2.34
C ALA A 48 -1.19 1.00 -3.40
N ASN A 49 -2.30 1.73 -3.54
CA ASN A 49 -2.39 2.89 -4.43
C ASN A 49 -1.51 4.05 -3.94
N GLU A 50 -1.54 4.39 -2.66
CA GLU A 50 -0.66 5.43 -2.08
C GLU A 50 0.82 5.12 -2.31
N PHE A 51 1.20 3.84 -2.18
CA PHE A 51 2.57 3.40 -2.45
C PHE A 51 2.92 3.53 -3.95
N ALA A 52 1.99 3.18 -4.85
CA ALA A 52 2.16 3.38 -6.29
C ALA A 52 2.36 4.85 -6.64
N GLU A 53 1.55 5.74 -6.07
CA GLU A 53 1.61 7.19 -6.26
C GLU A 53 2.85 7.84 -5.60
N GLY A 54 3.50 7.14 -4.66
CA GLY A 54 4.70 7.62 -3.97
C GLY A 54 4.41 8.50 -2.76
N ILE A 55 3.18 8.46 -2.26
CA ILE A 55 2.75 9.14 -1.03
C ILE A 55 3.35 8.41 0.19
N THR A 56 3.46 7.09 0.13
CA THR A 56 4.08 6.26 1.17
C THR A 56 5.48 5.80 0.73
N GLU A 57 6.49 6.11 1.54
CA GLU A 57 7.89 5.74 1.28
C GLU A 57 8.38 4.66 2.24
N ILE A 58 9.33 3.84 1.77
CA ILE A 58 10.05 2.89 2.61
C ILE A 58 11.13 3.63 3.38
N LYS A 59 10.90 3.96 4.65
CA LYS A 59 11.98 4.39 5.55
C LYS A 59 12.78 3.15 5.97
N LYS A 60 14.02 3.05 5.48
CA LYS A 60 15.03 2.10 5.96
C LYS A 60 15.55 2.51 7.33
#